data_AF-A0A183HNE9-F1
#
_entry.id   AF-A0A183HNE9-F1
#
_cell.length_a   1.000
_cell.length_b   1.000
_cell.length_c   1.000
_cell.angle_alpha   90.00
_cell.angle_beta   90.00
_cell.angle_gamma   90.00
#
_symmetry.space_group_name_H-M   'P 1'
#
loop_
_entity.id
_entity.type
_entity.pdbx_description
1 polymer ?
#
loop_
_entity_poly.entity_id
_entity_poly.type
_entity_poly.pdbx_seq_one_letter_code
_entity_poly.pdbx_strand_id
1 'polypeptide(L)'
;MPFKSVYFYFFQRCTVTLKRHKYNKTYDIIGGRDTNQAFYIFSDGVGKVSQEFAEKIAFDVGLGTSVPSCYQIRHRGIKGVLSVDPSLDQRKYWAIANNVIDNNKITNKQNDLAVVFRPSQDKFKAPRDEYIEIVKYSTPTPVCLNRPMISILDQVIME
;
A
#
# COMPACT_ATOMS: atom_id res chain seq x y z
N MET A 1 -11.00 36.55 6.59
CA MET A 1 -10.38 35.23 6.32
C MET A 1 -10.91 34.23 7.35
N PRO A 2 -11.83 33.32 7.01
CA PRO A 2 -12.24 32.29 7.95
C PRO A 2 -11.44 31.01 7.73
N PHE A 3 -10.75 30.59 8.79
CA PHE A 3 -10.29 29.23 9.01
C PHE A 3 -11.49 28.28 8.97
N LYS A 4 -11.58 27.43 7.94
CA LYS A 4 -12.37 26.20 7.94
C LYS A 4 -11.60 25.09 7.23
N SER A 5 -10.51 24.61 7.84
CA SER A 5 -9.99 23.27 7.52
C SER A 5 -10.90 22.23 8.18
N VAL A 6 -12.09 22.06 7.62
CA VAL A 6 -12.84 20.82 7.80
C VAL A 6 -12.22 19.84 6.83
N TYR A 7 -11.33 18.97 7.32
CA TYR A 7 -10.86 17.81 6.56
C TYR A 7 -12.05 16.89 6.36
N PHE A 8 -12.89 17.19 5.37
CA PHE A 8 -13.78 16.22 4.78
C PHE A 8 -12.87 15.11 4.23
N TYR A 9 -12.80 13.98 4.94
CA TYR A 9 -12.25 12.73 4.40
C TYR A 9 -13.20 12.28 3.29
N PHE A 10 -13.06 12.88 2.12
CA PHE A 10 -13.79 12.44 0.95
C PHE A 10 -13.22 11.09 0.57
N PHE A 11 -14.04 10.05 0.77
CA PHE A 11 -13.79 8.70 0.28
C PHE A 11 -13.82 8.79 -1.25
N GLN A 12 -12.67 9.03 -1.87
CA GLN A 12 -12.60 9.10 -3.31
C GLN A 12 -12.42 7.67 -3.82
N ARG A 13 -13.52 7.12 -4.34
CA ARG A 13 -13.43 5.93 -5.17
C ARG A 13 -12.58 6.29 -6.38
N CYS A 14 -11.42 5.66 -6.49
CA CYS A 14 -10.61 5.80 -7.68
C CYS A 14 -11.31 5.13 -8.85
N THR A 15 -11.28 5.77 -10.02
CA THR A 15 -11.79 5.17 -11.26
C THR A 15 -10.85 4.09 -11.80
N VAL A 16 -9.60 4.07 -11.31
CA VAL A 16 -8.60 3.08 -11.69
C VAL A 16 -9.04 1.68 -11.28
N THR A 17 -9.14 0.79 -12.28
CA THR A 17 -9.49 -0.62 -12.06
C THR A 17 -8.26 -1.49 -11.91
N LEU A 18 -8.26 -2.34 -10.88
CA LEU A 18 -7.24 -3.35 -10.62
C LEU A 18 -7.73 -4.72 -11.10
N LYS A 19 -7.41 -5.06 -12.34
CA LYS A 19 -7.78 -6.35 -12.94
C LYS A 19 -7.13 -7.52 -12.21
N ARG A 20 -7.80 -8.68 -12.18
CA ARG A 20 -7.34 -9.87 -11.45
C ARG A 20 -5.92 -10.33 -11.81
N HIS A 21 -5.54 -10.24 -13.08
CA HIS A 21 -4.22 -10.65 -13.56
C HIS A 21 -3.13 -9.61 -13.26
N LYS A 22 -3.49 -8.39 -12.86
CA LYS A 22 -2.52 -7.34 -12.51
C LYS A 22 -2.11 -7.35 -11.04
N TYR A 23 -2.58 -8.30 -10.25
CA TYR A 23 -2.16 -8.41 -8.87
C TYR A 23 -1.91 -9.85 -8.42
N ASN A 24 -0.97 -9.98 -7.49
CA ASN A 24 -0.66 -11.25 -6.85
C ASN A 24 -0.42 -11.06 -5.35
N LYS A 25 -0.13 -12.16 -4.66
CA LYS A 25 0.26 -12.15 -3.25
C LYS A 25 1.70 -12.63 -3.08
N THR A 26 2.42 -12.03 -2.16
CA THR A 26 3.74 -12.47 -1.70
C THR A 26 3.69 -12.76 -0.20
N TYR A 27 4.62 -13.57 0.30
CA TYR A 27 4.70 -13.88 1.74
C TYR A 27 5.03 -12.63 2.55
N ASP A 28 4.61 -12.58 3.82
CA ASP A 28 5.05 -11.55 4.74
C ASP A 28 6.56 -11.63 5.03
N ILE A 29 7.19 -10.48 5.32
CA ILE A 29 8.56 -10.41 5.84
C ILE A 29 8.47 -10.73 7.33
N ILE A 30 9.01 -11.89 7.70
CA ILE A 30 9.00 -12.41 9.06
C ILE A 30 10.43 -12.42 9.58
N GLY A 31 10.65 -11.99 10.82
CA GLY A 31 11.96 -12.10 11.46
C GLY A 31 11.95 -11.62 12.91
N GLY A 32 13.11 -11.70 13.55
CA GLY A 32 13.23 -11.50 15.00
C GLY A 32 12.37 -12.49 15.79
N ARG A 33 12.49 -12.44 17.12
CA ARG A 33 11.60 -13.20 18.02
C ARG A 33 11.35 -12.38 19.27
N ASP A 34 10.13 -12.46 19.76
CA ASP A 34 9.78 -11.96 21.08
C ASP A 34 10.36 -12.88 22.18
N THR A 35 10.31 -12.40 23.43
CA THR A 35 10.55 -13.16 24.66
C THR A 35 9.78 -14.49 24.69
N ASN A 36 8.58 -14.51 24.10
CA ASN A 36 7.74 -15.70 23.98
C ASN A 36 8.09 -16.60 22.77
N GLN A 37 9.20 -16.35 22.09
CA GLN A 37 9.66 -17.01 20.85
C GLN A 37 8.72 -16.86 19.64
N ALA A 38 7.68 -16.02 19.71
CA ALA A 38 6.85 -15.68 18.57
C ALA A 38 7.61 -14.78 17.57
N PHE A 39 7.44 -15.02 16.27
CA PHE A 39 8.07 -14.22 15.24
C PHE A 39 7.33 -12.89 15.01
N TYR A 40 8.08 -11.82 14.69
CA TYR A 40 7.48 -10.56 14.26
C TYR A 40 7.17 -10.57 12.76
N ILE A 41 6.08 -9.91 12.39
CA ILE A 41 5.66 -9.69 11.00
C ILE A 41 6.00 -8.24 10.64
N PHE A 42 7.19 -8.01 10.07
CA PHE A 42 7.67 -6.66 9.76
C PHE A 42 6.91 -5.97 8.62
N SER A 43 6.25 -6.75 7.76
CA SER A 43 5.44 -6.23 6.66
C SER A 43 3.94 -6.28 6.94
N ASP A 44 3.52 -6.35 8.21
CA ASP A 44 2.11 -6.46 8.57
C ASP A 44 1.30 -5.31 7.95
N GLY A 45 0.35 -5.66 7.09
CA GLY A 45 -0.52 -4.69 6.44
C GLY A 45 0.11 -3.94 5.28
N VAL A 46 1.35 -4.22 4.87
CA VAL A 46 2.06 -3.46 3.83
C VAL A 46 2.37 -4.29 2.58
N GLY A 47 1.72 -3.93 1.49
CA GLY A 47 1.95 -4.47 0.14
C GLY A 47 2.77 -3.50 -0.73
N LYS A 48 2.90 -3.85 -2.01
CA LYS A 48 3.66 -3.09 -3.00
C LYS A 48 2.77 -2.69 -4.17
N VAL A 49 3.05 -1.52 -4.77
CA VAL A 49 2.41 -1.03 -5.99
C VAL A 49 3.47 -0.57 -6.97
N SER A 50 3.27 -0.80 -8.27
CA SER A 50 4.21 -0.37 -9.30
C SER A 50 4.18 1.15 -9.47
N GLN A 51 5.27 1.73 -9.96
CA GLN A 51 5.37 3.16 -10.22
C GLN A 51 4.35 3.59 -11.29
N GLU A 52 4.23 2.82 -12.39
CA GLU A 52 3.23 3.08 -13.45
C GLU A 52 1.79 3.09 -12.92
N PHE A 53 1.45 2.21 -11.97
CA PHE A 53 0.11 2.16 -11.39
C PHE A 53 -0.12 3.28 -10.37
N ALA A 54 0.91 3.62 -9.59
CA ALA A 54 0.88 4.75 -8.67
C ALA A 54 0.67 6.08 -9.42
N GLU A 55 1.31 6.26 -10.56
CA GLU A 55 1.10 7.43 -11.44
C GLU A 55 -0.35 7.55 -11.93
N LYS A 56 -0.96 6.41 -12.32
CA LYS A 56 -2.38 6.39 -12.70
C LYS A 56 -3.30 6.77 -11.55
N ILE A 57 -3.01 6.27 -10.34
CA ILE A 57 -3.74 6.66 -9.14
C ILE A 57 -3.55 8.15 -8.85
N ALA A 58 -2.33 8.66 -8.89
CA ALA A 58 -2.03 10.06 -8.63
C ALA A 58 -2.75 11.00 -9.61
N PHE A 59 -2.79 10.62 -10.89
CA PHE A 59 -3.52 11.35 -11.91
C PHE A 59 -5.04 11.37 -11.63
N ASP A 60 -5.62 10.22 -11.30
CA ASP A 60 -7.05 10.08 -11.00
C ASP A 60 -7.48 10.83 -9.71
N VAL A 61 -6.60 10.90 -8.72
CA VAL A 61 -6.81 11.67 -7.48
C VAL A 61 -6.59 13.18 -7.69
N GLY A 62 -6.10 13.61 -8.86
CA GLY A 62 -5.87 15.02 -9.19
C GLY A 62 -4.56 15.59 -8.63
N LEU A 63 -3.56 14.74 -8.36
CA LEU A 63 -2.23 15.14 -7.88
C LEU A 63 -1.26 15.50 -9.02
N GLY A 64 -1.69 15.35 -10.28
CA GLY A 64 -0.90 15.68 -11.46
C GLY A 64 0.35 14.81 -11.56
N THR A 65 1.52 15.45 -11.64
CA THR A 65 2.83 14.78 -11.72
C THR A 65 3.41 14.39 -10.36
N SER A 66 2.77 14.78 -9.26
CA SER A 66 3.22 14.43 -7.92
C SER A 66 2.70 13.05 -7.55
N VAL A 67 3.60 12.05 -7.51
CA VAL A 67 3.26 10.67 -7.16
C VAL A 67 3.57 10.41 -5.69
N PRO A 68 2.56 10.16 -4.84
CA PRO A 68 2.76 9.72 -3.46
C PRO A 68 3.60 8.44 -3.37
N SER A 69 4.39 8.32 -2.30
CA SER A 69 5.23 7.15 -2.04
C SER A 69 4.45 5.97 -1.45
N CYS A 70 3.31 6.21 -0.81
CA CYS A 70 2.42 5.15 -0.35
C CYS A 70 0.94 5.56 -0.32
N TYR A 71 0.08 4.55 -0.37
CA TYR A 71 -1.37 4.69 -0.41
C TYR A 71 -2.02 3.75 0.61
N GLN A 72 -2.90 4.28 1.44
CA GLN A 72 -3.80 3.50 2.26
C GLN A 72 -4.98 3.05 1.40
N ILE A 73 -5.21 1.74 1.31
CA ILE A 73 -6.19 1.17 0.38
C ILE A 73 -7.24 0.31 1.05
N ARG A 74 -8.34 0.14 0.34
CA ARG A 74 -9.31 -0.95 0.51
C ARG A 74 -9.59 -1.58 -0.84
N HIS A 75 -9.50 -2.89 -0.90
CA HIS A 75 -9.86 -3.64 -2.10
C HIS A 75 -10.55 -4.93 -1.67
N ARG A 76 -11.86 -5.04 -1.91
CA ARG A 76 -12.65 -6.20 -1.47
C ARG A 76 -12.52 -6.40 0.05
N GLY A 77 -12.04 -7.56 0.49
CA GLY A 77 -11.74 -7.85 1.90
C GLY A 77 -10.29 -7.61 2.29
N ILE A 78 -9.52 -6.92 1.45
CA ILE A 78 -8.11 -6.56 1.67
C ILE A 78 -8.04 -5.11 2.18
N LYS A 79 -7.25 -4.90 3.24
CA LYS A 79 -6.98 -3.59 3.81
C LYS A 79 -5.50 -3.46 4.17
N GLY A 80 -4.94 -2.29 3.94
CA GLY A 80 -3.59 -1.98 4.35
C GLY A 80 -3.03 -0.76 3.65
N VAL A 81 -1.70 -0.73 3.56
CA VAL A 81 -0.93 0.26 2.82
C VAL A 81 -0.25 -0.41 1.64
N LEU A 82 -0.16 0.29 0.52
CA LEU A 82 0.69 -0.07 -0.62
C LEU A 82 1.83 0.95 -0.70
N SER A 83 3.06 0.45 -0.64
CA SER A 83 4.26 1.27 -0.90
C SER A 83 4.61 1.18 -2.38
N VAL A 84 4.98 2.31 -2.97
CA VAL A 84 5.49 2.33 -4.35
C VAL A 84 6.82 1.58 -4.39
N ASP A 85 6.93 0.66 -5.34
CA ASP A 85 8.12 -0.16 -5.58
C ASP A 85 8.42 -0.22 -7.09
N PRO A 86 9.39 0.58 -7.57
CA PRO A 86 9.78 0.60 -8.99
C PRO A 86 10.32 -0.74 -9.50
N SER A 87 10.71 -1.67 -8.62
CA SER A 87 11.21 -2.99 -9.04
C SER A 87 10.14 -3.84 -9.74
N LEU A 88 8.86 -3.55 -9.52
CA LEU A 88 7.75 -4.20 -10.23
C LEU A 88 7.77 -3.84 -11.72
N ASP A 89 7.96 -2.56 -12.05
CA ASP A 89 8.06 -2.12 -13.44
C ASP A 89 9.36 -2.59 -14.08
N GLN A 90 10.48 -2.59 -13.34
CA GLN A 90 11.73 -3.17 -13.81
C GLN A 90 11.57 -4.65 -14.18
N ARG A 91 10.87 -5.43 -13.35
CA ARG A 91 10.58 -6.85 -13.65
C ARG A 91 9.75 -7.01 -14.91
N LYS A 92 8.72 -6.17 -15.10
CA LYS A 92 7.90 -6.14 -16.31
C LYS A 92 8.75 -5.84 -17.55
N TYR A 93 9.57 -4.79 -17.52
CA TYR A 93 10.44 -4.43 -18.65
C TYR A 93 11.48 -5.50 -18.94
N TRP A 94 12.07 -6.11 -17.92
CA TRP A 94 13.01 -7.22 -18.07
C TRP A 94 12.34 -8.42 -18.75
N ALA A 95 11.12 -8.78 -18.35
CA ALA A 95 10.39 -9.89 -18.97
C ALA A 95 10.11 -9.63 -20.46
N ILE A 96 9.71 -8.40 -20.81
CA ILE A 96 9.49 -7.97 -22.21
C ILE A 96 10.80 -8.08 -23.01
N ALA A 97 11.90 -7.53 -22.49
CA ALA A 97 13.19 -7.53 -23.17
C ALA A 97 13.74 -8.96 -23.42
N ASN A 98 13.39 -9.91 -22.56
CA ASN A 98 13.83 -11.31 -22.67
C ASN A 98 12.78 -12.23 -23.32
N ASN A 99 11.71 -11.67 -23.91
CA ASN A 99 10.60 -12.43 -24.50
C ASN A 99 9.99 -13.48 -23.54
N VAL A 100 9.98 -13.18 -22.24
CA VAL A 100 9.35 -14.03 -21.22
C VAL A 100 7.86 -13.76 -21.25
N ILE A 101 7.10 -14.68 -21.83
CA ILE A 101 5.65 -14.58 -21.93
C ILE A 101 5.03 -14.96 -20.58
N ASP A 102 4.19 -14.06 -20.06
CA ASP A 102 3.31 -14.37 -18.93
C ASP A 102 2.25 -15.38 -19.38
N ASN A 103 2.59 -16.67 -19.23
CA ASN A 103 1.64 -17.75 -19.41
C ASN A 103 0.60 -17.59 -18.30
N ASN A 104 -0.61 -17.18 -18.68
CA ASN A 104 -1.79 -16.84 -17.87
C ASN A 104 -2.31 -17.97 -16.94
N LYS A 105 -1.43 -18.88 -16.51
CA LYS A 105 -1.66 -19.90 -15.50
C LYS A 105 -1.74 -19.22 -14.13
N ILE A 106 -2.64 -19.73 -13.31
CA ILE A 106 -3.06 -19.27 -11.98
C ILE A 106 -1.91 -19.17 -10.93
N THR A 107 -0.64 -19.37 -11.30
CA THR A 107 0.49 -19.49 -10.36
C THR A 107 1.53 -18.38 -10.50
N ASN A 108 2.04 -17.93 -9.34
CA ASN A 108 3.33 -17.31 -8.93
C ASN A 108 4.38 -16.74 -9.92
N LYS A 109 4.17 -16.73 -11.23
CA LYS A 109 5.14 -16.35 -12.26
C LYS A 109 4.63 -15.26 -13.21
N GLN A 110 3.67 -14.46 -12.76
CA GLN A 110 3.24 -13.29 -13.52
C GLN A 110 4.23 -12.15 -13.28
N ASN A 111 4.82 -11.64 -14.36
CA ASN A 111 5.82 -10.57 -14.30
C ASN A 111 5.17 -9.20 -14.38
N ASP A 112 4.08 -9.07 -15.14
CA ASP A 112 3.32 -7.83 -15.29
C ASP A 112 2.30 -7.65 -14.15
N LEU A 113 2.79 -7.19 -13.00
CA LEU A 113 2.00 -6.94 -11.80
C LEU A 113 1.98 -5.44 -11.46
N ALA A 114 0.78 -4.88 -11.33
CA ALA A 114 0.55 -3.55 -10.81
C ALA A 114 0.59 -3.51 -9.27
N VAL A 115 0.10 -4.56 -8.60
CA VAL A 115 0.02 -4.62 -7.13
C VAL A 115 0.44 -5.99 -6.62
N VAL A 116 1.18 -6.01 -5.51
CA VAL A 116 1.50 -7.23 -4.77
C VAL A 116 1.02 -7.09 -3.34
N PHE A 117 -0.02 -7.83 -2.99
CA PHE A 117 -0.57 -7.88 -1.64
C PHE A 117 0.18 -8.90 -0.76
N ARG A 118 -0.11 -8.89 0.54
CA ARG A 118 0.39 -9.87 1.50
C ARG A 118 -0.74 -10.53 2.30
N PRO A 119 -0.54 -11.75 2.84
CA PRO A 119 -1.52 -12.44 3.67
C PRO A 119 -2.04 -11.58 4.84
N SER A 120 -1.15 -10.86 5.52
CA SER A 120 -1.51 -9.93 6.60
C SER A 120 -2.56 -8.86 6.22
N GLN A 121 -2.72 -8.56 4.94
CA GLN A 121 -3.69 -7.60 4.43
C GLN A 121 -5.09 -8.19 4.22
N ASP A 122 -5.24 -9.52 4.18
CA ASP A 122 -6.53 -10.19 4.05
C ASP A 122 -7.29 -10.13 5.38
N LYS A 123 -8.46 -9.46 5.40
CA LYS A 123 -9.28 -9.31 6.61
C LYS A 123 -10.53 -10.19 6.59
N PHE A 124 -11.15 -10.34 5.42
CA PHE A 124 -12.31 -11.21 5.25
C PHE A 124 -12.47 -11.66 3.80
N LYS A 125 -13.26 -12.71 3.57
CA LYS A 125 -13.60 -13.15 2.21
C LYS A 125 -14.66 -12.20 1.63
N ALA A 126 -14.42 -11.74 0.40
CA ALA A 126 -15.33 -10.84 -0.30
C ALA A 126 -15.49 -11.29 -1.76
N PRO A 127 -16.64 -11.00 -2.41
CA PRO A 127 -16.87 -11.29 -3.81
C PRO A 127 -15.81 -10.63 -4.71
N ARG A 128 -15.72 -11.09 -5.96
CA ARG A 128 -14.78 -10.51 -6.92
C ARG A 128 -15.22 -9.09 -7.26
N ASP A 129 -14.25 -8.19 -7.25
CA ASP A 129 -14.40 -6.81 -7.65
C ASP A 129 -13.07 -6.33 -8.23
N GLU A 130 -13.12 -5.36 -9.12
CA GLU A 130 -11.95 -4.75 -9.76
C GLU A 130 -11.67 -3.33 -9.23
N TYR A 131 -12.58 -2.74 -8.47
CA TYR A 131 -12.36 -1.41 -7.89
C TYR A 131 -11.36 -1.47 -6.74
N ILE A 132 -10.39 -0.55 -6.76
CA ILE A 132 -9.51 -0.27 -5.63
C ILE A 132 -9.87 1.11 -5.05
N GLU A 133 -10.11 1.16 -3.75
CA GLU A 133 -10.45 2.39 -3.05
C GLU A 133 -9.18 2.95 -2.38
N ILE A 134 -8.88 4.21 -2.63
CA ILE A 134 -7.79 4.93 -1.97
C ILE A 134 -8.39 5.74 -0.82
N VAL A 135 -8.02 5.38 0.41
CA VAL A 135 -8.51 6.05 1.62
C VAL A 135 -7.70 7.30 1.92
N LYS A 136 -6.38 7.20 1.78
CA LYS A 136 -5.43 8.28 2.04
C LYS A 136 -4.14 8.00 1.27
N TYR A 137 -3.43 9.03 0.89
CA TYR A 137 -2.09 8.94 0.29
C TYR A 137 -1.07 9.65 1.19
N SER A 138 0.21 9.30 1.01
CA SER A 138 1.30 9.90 1.79
C SER A 138 1.34 11.41 1.57
N THR A 139 1.18 12.18 2.65
CA THR A 139 1.28 13.64 2.65
C THR A 139 1.91 14.11 3.95
N PRO A 140 2.78 15.14 3.92
CA PRO A 140 3.28 15.76 5.13
C PRO A 140 2.10 16.38 5.90
N THR A 141 1.99 16.04 7.17
CA THR A 141 0.94 16.56 8.05
C THR A 141 1.62 17.25 9.23
N PRO A 142 1.33 18.55 9.51
CA PRO A 142 1.86 19.20 10.69
C PRO A 142 1.33 18.49 11.94
N VAL A 143 2.21 18.19 12.88
CA VAL A 143 1.87 17.53 14.15
C VAL A 143 2.32 18.38 15.32
N CYS A 144 1.56 18.33 16.41
CA CYS A 144 1.92 18.95 17.68
C CYS A 144 2.14 17.86 18.72
N LEU A 145 2.98 18.14 19.71
CA LEU A 145 3.19 17.24 20.84
C LEU A 145 1.92 17.17 21.69
N ASN A 146 1.36 15.98 21.86
CA ASN A 146 0.18 15.78 22.69
C ASN A 146 0.58 15.59 24.16
N ARG A 147 -0.35 15.85 25.09
CA ARG A 147 -0.10 15.69 26.54
C ARG A 147 0.44 14.31 26.92
N PRO A 148 -0.08 13.18 26.37
CA PRO A 148 0.49 11.86 26.66
C PRO A 148 1.97 11.72 26.31
N MET A 149 2.40 12.20 25.15
CA MET A 149 3.81 12.15 24.76
C MET A 149 4.68 13.05 25.65
N ILE A 150 4.17 14.21 26.09
CA ILE A 150 4.87 15.07 27.06
C ILE A 150 5.11 14.28 28.36
N SER A 151 4.09 13.60 28.88
CA SER A 151 4.21 12.81 30.11
C SER A 151 5.21 11.66 29.99
N ILE A 152 5.26 10.97 28.84
CA ILE A 152 6.25 9.91 28.60
C ILE A 152 7.67 10.49 28.54
N LEU A 153 7.86 11.61 27.83
CA LEU A 153 9.16 12.25 27.72
C LEU A 153 9.69 12.72 29.08
N ASP A 154 8.81 13.22 29.94
CA ASP A 154 9.15 13.63 31.32
C ASP A 154 9.61 12.44 32.17
N GLN A 155 8.93 11.29 32.05
CA GLN A 155 9.29 10.07 32.79
C GLN A 155 10.65 9.50 32.37
N VAL A 156 10.98 9.54 31.08
CA VAL A 156 12.25 9.00 30.55
C VAL A 156 13.46 9.86 30.92
N ILE A 157 13.26 11.15 31.25
CA ILE A 157 14.34 12.04 31.70
C ILE A 157 14.68 11.81 33.18
N MET A 158 13.81 11.17 33.95
CA MET A 158 14.00 10.95 35.40
C MET A 158 14.66 9.60 35.76
N GLU A 159 15.11 8.81 34.78
CA GLU A 159 15.97 7.61 34.96
C GLU A 159 17.41 7.89 34.51
#